data_AF-A0A3D8Z8Z0-F1
#
_entry.id   AF-A0A3D8Z8Z0-F1
#
_cell.length_a   1.000
_cell.length_b   1.000
_cell.length_c   1.000
_cell.angle_alpha   90.00
_cell.angle_beta   90.00
_cell.angle_gamma   90.00
#
_symmetry.space_group_name_H-M   'P 1'
#
loop_
_entity.id
_entity.type
_entity.pdbx_description
1 polymer ?
#
loop_
_entity_poly.entity_id
_entity_poly.type
_entity_poly.pdbx_seq_one_letter_code
_entity_poly.pdbx_strand_id
1 'polypeptide(L)'
;MEIKDLKIGDKVSVEVGSQQFKDTDDEKWVYETIFGTAEVTKVNETYEYANVIFGNGTYGEINADVEWYLIPSNTKIATHERPAYYGDSNKDLIDYWCERYSAEELRGAFKSQISKYVDRLGYKDDEIKELNKIIDYATRYKQHLKNLNS
;
A
#
# COMPACT_ATOMS: atom_id res chain seq x y z
N MET A 1 19.03 15.61 4.99
CA MET A 1 18.84 15.66 6.45
C MET A 1 19.87 14.73 7.03
N GLU A 2 20.57 15.14 8.08
CA GLU A 2 21.70 14.38 8.66
C GLU A 2 21.40 13.99 10.10
N ILE A 3 22.12 12.98 10.63
CA ILE A 3 21.91 12.48 12.02
C ILE A 3 22.12 13.61 13.05
N LYS A 4 23.01 14.57 12.77
CA LYS A 4 23.25 15.76 13.60
C LYS A 4 22.02 16.67 13.76
N ASP A 5 21.05 16.56 12.86
CA ASP A 5 19.82 17.36 12.88
C ASP A 5 18.75 16.73 13.80
N LEU A 6 18.92 15.46 14.20
CA LEU A 6 17.99 14.74 15.07
C LEU A 6 18.10 15.19 16.53
N LYS A 7 16.96 15.15 17.22
CA LYS A 7 16.84 15.39 18.66
C LYS A 7 16.12 14.23 19.32
N ILE A 8 16.41 14.03 20.60
CA ILE A 8 15.67 13.07 21.43
C ILE A 8 14.19 13.45 21.43
N GLY A 9 13.32 12.47 21.17
CA GLY A 9 11.87 12.65 21.03
C GLY A 9 11.39 12.88 19.59
N ASP A 10 12.30 13.07 18.62
CA ASP A 10 11.91 13.17 17.22
C ASP A 10 11.31 11.85 16.72
N LYS A 11 10.22 11.93 15.96
CA LYS A 11 9.65 10.79 15.26
C LYS A 11 10.34 10.63 13.92
N VAL A 12 10.71 9.40 13.58
CA VAL A 12 11.43 9.06 12.35
C VAL A 12 10.81 7.82 11.70
N SER A 13 10.85 7.78 10.37
CA SER A 13 10.53 6.60 9.57
C SER A 13 11.85 5.94 9.19
N VAL A 14 12.08 4.69 9.60
CA VAL A 14 13.36 3.99 9.47
C VAL A 14 13.15 2.70 8.69
N GLU A 15 14.05 2.37 7.76
CA GLU A 15 14.03 1.09 7.07
C GLU A 15 14.08 -0.08 8.08
N VAL A 16 13.15 -1.00 7.96
CA VAL A 16 13.08 -2.22 8.80
C VAL A 16 13.26 -3.51 7.99
N GLY A 17 13.35 -3.39 6.66
CA GLY A 17 13.60 -4.51 5.76
C GLY A 17 12.98 -4.28 4.39
N SER A 18 12.80 -5.36 3.63
CA SER A 18 12.15 -5.34 2.33
C SER A 18 11.10 -6.45 2.25
N GLN A 19 10.01 -6.17 1.54
CA GLN A 19 9.03 -7.18 1.14
C GLN A 19 9.16 -7.46 -0.35
N GLN A 20 9.01 -8.73 -0.70
CA GLN A 20 8.98 -9.17 -2.08
C GLN A 20 7.54 -9.53 -2.44
N PHE A 21 7.03 -9.01 -3.55
CA PHE A 21 5.77 -9.45 -4.12
C PHE A 21 5.91 -9.73 -5.61
N LYS A 22 5.15 -10.74 -6.07
CA LYS A 22 5.05 -11.06 -7.48
C LYS A 22 4.00 -10.13 -8.08
N ASP A 23 4.42 -9.29 -9.01
CA ASP A 23 3.47 -8.51 -9.80
C ASP A 23 2.58 -9.48 -10.58
N THR A 24 1.27 -9.35 -10.42
CA THR A 24 0.29 -10.29 -11.00
C THR A 24 0.19 -10.16 -12.51
N ASP A 25 0.65 -9.05 -13.08
CA ASP A 25 0.50 -8.76 -14.51
C ASP A 25 1.75 -9.17 -15.32
N ASP A 26 2.95 -9.07 -14.73
CA ASP A 26 4.23 -9.27 -15.43
C ASP A 26 5.08 -10.46 -14.94
N GLU A 27 4.61 -11.21 -13.92
CA GLU A 27 5.36 -12.28 -13.23
C GLU A 27 6.73 -11.89 -12.65
N LYS A 28 7.08 -10.60 -12.70
CA LYS A 28 8.33 -10.07 -12.17
C LYS A 28 8.23 -9.92 -10.66
N TRP A 29 9.31 -10.27 -9.98
CA TRP A 29 9.47 -10.00 -8.58
C TRP A 29 9.82 -8.53 -8.37
N VAL A 30 9.01 -7.84 -7.57
CA VAL A 30 9.27 -6.46 -7.14
C VAL A 30 9.66 -6.49 -5.67
N TYR A 31 10.70 -5.73 -5.33
CA TYR A 31 11.16 -5.52 -3.96
C TYR A 31 10.75 -4.12 -3.52
N GLU A 32 10.08 -4.03 -2.39
CA GLU A 32 9.68 -2.76 -1.78
C GLU A 32 10.29 -2.66 -0.37
N THR A 33 11.00 -1.58 -0.11
CA THR A 33 11.55 -1.27 1.21
C THR A 33 10.40 -0.97 2.18
N ILE A 34 10.41 -1.61 3.33
CA ILE A 34 9.44 -1.41 4.40
C ILE A 34 10.06 -0.45 5.41
N PHE A 35 9.30 0.56 5.79
CA PHE A 35 9.68 1.50 6.84
C PHE A 35 8.81 1.32 8.08
N GLY A 36 9.43 1.42 9.25
CA GLY A 36 8.78 1.46 10.55
C GLY A 36 8.89 2.85 11.17
N THR A 37 7.86 3.28 11.89
CA THR A 37 7.92 4.52 12.68
C THR A 37 8.57 4.26 14.03
N ALA A 38 9.56 5.07 14.37
CA ALA A 38 10.29 5.02 15.63
C ALA A 38 10.48 6.42 16.24
N GLU A 39 10.85 6.46 17.51
CA GLU A 39 11.18 7.69 18.24
C GLU A 39 12.67 7.69 18.62
N VAL A 40 13.36 8.80 18.39
CA VAL A 40 14.78 8.95 18.74
C VAL A 40 14.95 9.00 20.25
N THR A 41 15.75 8.08 20.78
CA THR A 41 16.06 7.98 22.22
C THR A 41 17.44 8.48 22.57
N LYS A 42 18.38 8.46 21.61
CA LYS A 42 19.75 8.95 21.77
C LYS A 42 20.33 9.35 20.43
N VAL A 43 21.11 10.43 20.42
CA VAL A 43 21.98 10.81 19.30
C VAL A 43 23.41 10.77 19.81
N ASN A 44 24.32 10.09 19.11
CA ASN A 44 25.72 10.04 19.51
C ASN A 44 26.39 11.41 19.32
N GLU A 45 27.33 11.78 20.19
CA GLU A 45 28.09 13.04 20.13
C GLU A 45 28.92 13.19 18.85
N THR A 46 29.37 12.07 18.26
CA THR A 46 30.08 12.04 16.96
C THR A 46 29.14 12.10 15.77
N TYR A 47 27.81 12.03 16.01
CA TYR A 47 26.76 11.98 14.99
C TYR A 47 26.87 10.82 13.99
N GLU A 48 27.60 9.76 14.34
CA GLU A 48 27.73 8.55 13.51
C GLU A 48 26.48 7.68 13.55
N TYR A 49 25.73 7.72 14.67
CA TYR A 49 24.50 6.97 14.83
C TYR A 49 23.51 7.63 15.80
N ALA A 50 22.24 7.21 15.70
CA ALA A 50 21.18 7.52 16.65
C ALA A 50 20.39 6.26 17.00
N ASN A 51 20.02 6.08 18.27
CA ASN A 51 19.20 4.97 18.71
C ASN A 51 17.73 5.36 18.69
N VAL A 52 16.89 4.45 18.25
CA VAL A 52 15.44 4.65 18.14
C VAL A 52 14.67 3.51 18.83
N ILE A 53 13.44 3.81 19.25
CA ILE A 53 12.51 2.80 19.75
C ILE A 53 11.25 2.79 18.88
N PHE A 54 10.88 1.61 18.40
CA PHE A 54 9.67 1.42 17.60
C PHE A 54 8.43 1.27 18.50
N GLY A 55 7.24 1.49 17.95
CA GLY A 55 5.97 1.44 18.72
C GLY A 55 5.66 0.09 19.38
N ASN A 56 6.29 -1.00 18.93
CA ASN A 56 6.21 -2.34 19.54
C ASN A 56 7.24 -2.55 20.67
N GLY A 57 8.05 -1.54 21.01
CA GLY A 57 9.08 -1.60 22.04
C GLY A 57 10.43 -2.15 21.58
N THR A 58 10.61 -2.48 20.29
CA THR A 58 11.92 -2.93 19.79
C THR A 58 12.87 -1.75 19.61
N TYR A 59 14.16 -1.98 19.85
CA TYR A 59 15.21 -0.99 19.65
C TYR A 59 15.80 -1.11 18.24
N GLY A 60 16.14 0.03 17.64
CA GLY A 60 16.86 0.13 16.38
C GLY A 60 17.97 1.18 16.44
N GLU A 61 18.81 1.19 15.41
CA GLU A 61 19.88 2.16 15.22
C GLU A 61 19.79 2.74 13.81
N ILE A 62 19.93 4.06 13.71
CA ILE A 62 20.10 4.79 12.47
C ILE A 62 21.59 5.13 12.34
N ASN A 63 22.21 4.77 11.23
CA ASN A 63 23.59 5.11 10.89
C ASN A 63 23.70 5.47 9.39
N ALA A 64 24.91 5.57 8.84
CA ALA A 64 25.13 5.97 7.45
C ALA A 64 24.53 5.01 6.40
N ASP A 65 24.32 3.75 6.75
CA ASP A 65 23.85 2.70 5.84
C ASP A 65 22.33 2.48 5.92
N VAL A 66 21.64 3.11 6.88
CA VAL A 66 20.21 2.92 7.11
C VAL A 66 19.43 4.07 6.51
N GLU A 67 18.46 3.78 5.66
CA GLU A 67 17.57 4.81 5.10
C GLU A 67 16.54 5.28 6.15
N TRP A 68 16.41 6.60 6.32
CA TRP A 68 15.48 7.19 7.28
C TRP A 68 14.98 8.59 6.90
N TYR A 69 13.85 8.97 7.48
CA TYR A 69 13.18 10.26 7.26
C TYR A 69 12.59 10.82 8.57
N LEU A 70 12.79 12.10 8.88
CA LEU A 70 12.14 12.77 10.03
C LEU A 70 10.63 12.94 9.80
N ILE A 71 9.82 12.84 10.84
CA ILE A 71 8.36 13.02 10.81
C ILE A 71 7.99 14.25 11.66
N PRO A 72 7.27 15.25 11.11
CA PRO A 72 6.75 15.31 9.75
C PRO A 72 7.86 15.56 8.72
N SER A 73 7.90 14.72 7.68
CA SER A 73 8.84 14.90 6.58
C SER A 73 8.20 15.83 5.54
N ASN A 74 8.91 16.86 5.10
CA ASN A 74 8.56 17.55 3.86
C ASN A 74 8.91 16.71 2.62
N THR A 75 9.72 15.66 2.78
CA THR A 75 9.98 14.67 1.74
C THR A 75 8.78 13.74 1.71
N LYS A 76 8.01 13.76 0.60
CA LYS A 76 7.04 12.69 0.30
C LYS A 76 7.80 11.36 0.39
N ILE A 77 7.63 10.64 1.49
CA ILE A 77 8.07 9.25 1.58
C ILE A 77 7.38 8.57 0.40
N ALA A 78 8.13 7.83 -0.40
CA ALA A 78 7.55 7.00 -1.44
C ALA A 78 6.80 5.84 -0.77
N THR A 79 5.74 6.13 -0.01
CA THR A 79 4.54 5.34 -0.15
C THR A 79 4.29 5.35 -1.63
N HIS A 80 4.30 4.19 -2.30
CA HIS A 80 3.63 4.09 -3.58
C HIS A 80 2.29 4.79 -3.36
N GLU A 81 2.11 5.99 -3.94
CA GLU A 81 0.84 6.68 -3.89
C GLU A 81 -0.06 5.69 -4.62
N ARG A 82 -0.73 4.84 -3.82
CA ARG A 82 -1.74 3.94 -4.32
C ARG A 82 -2.64 4.87 -5.11
N PRO A 83 -2.77 4.66 -6.43
CA PRO A 83 -3.54 5.57 -7.24
C PRO A 83 -4.88 5.81 -6.53
N ALA A 84 -5.33 7.07 -6.49
CA ALA A 84 -6.40 7.52 -5.58
C ALA A 84 -7.69 6.66 -5.56
N TYR A 85 -7.88 5.81 -6.58
CA TYR A 85 -8.90 4.77 -6.66
C TYR A 85 -8.72 3.57 -5.70
N TYR A 86 -7.64 3.51 -4.91
CA TYR A 86 -7.34 2.42 -3.97
C TYR A 86 -7.42 2.77 -2.48
N GLY A 87 -7.90 3.96 -2.09
CA GLY A 87 -8.00 4.23 -0.65
C GLY A 87 -8.68 5.49 -0.13
N ASP A 88 -8.93 6.54 -0.93
CA ASP A 88 -9.32 7.82 -0.31
C ASP A 88 -10.24 8.74 -1.13
N SER A 89 -10.83 8.24 -2.22
CA SER A 89 -11.81 9.01 -2.99
C SER A 89 -13.16 8.30 -3.05
N ASN A 90 -14.24 9.07 -3.15
CA ASN A 90 -15.61 8.58 -3.42
C ASN A 90 -15.75 7.81 -4.75
N LYS A 91 -14.64 7.44 -5.39
CA LYS A 91 -14.55 6.69 -6.64
C LYS A 91 -13.50 5.59 -6.48
N ASP A 92 -13.93 4.35 -6.65
CA ASP A 92 -13.03 3.19 -6.62
C ASP A 92 -12.63 2.74 -8.04
N LEU A 93 -11.87 1.65 -8.12
CA LEU A 93 -11.40 1.08 -9.38
C LEU A 93 -12.55 0.71 -10.35
N ILE A 94 -13.73 0.37 -9.82
CA ILE A 94 -14.90 0.03 -10.63
C ILE A 94 -15.48 1.30 -11.25
N ASP A 95 -15.53 2.39 -10.49
CA ASP A 95 -15.97 3.70 -10.99
C ASP A 95 -15.03 4.20 -12.09
N TYR A 96 -13.72 4.01 -11.90
CA TYR A 96 -12.71 4.33 -12.92
C TYR A 96 -12.95 3.57 -14.24
N TRP A 97 -13.22 2.26 -14.19
CA TRP A 97 -13.52 1.48 -15.40
C TRP A 97 -14.81 1.92 -16.06
N CYS A 98 -15.87 2.13 -15.29
CA CYS A 98 -17.17 2.56 -15.82
C CYS A 98 -17.12 3.90 -16.54
N GLU A 99 -16.19 4.80 -16.16
CA GLU A 99 -16.04 6.12 -16.78
C GLU A 99 -15.20 6.12 -18.07
N ARG A 100 -14.30 5.14 -18.25
CA ARG A 100 -13.27 5.19 -19.30
C ARG A 100 -13.32 4.06 -20.31
N TYR A 101 -13.79 2.89 -19.91
CA TYR A 101 -13.69 1.70 -20.74
C TYR A 101 -14.88 1.62 -21.70
N SER A 102 -14.63 1.11 -22.90
CA SER A 102 -15.73 0.70 -23.78
C SER A 102 -16.56 -0.41 -23.12
N ALA A 103 -17.78 -0.63 -23.61
CA ALA A 103 -18.66 -1.68 -23.08
C ALA A 103 -18.04 -3.09 -23.17
N GLU A 104 -17.17 -3.33 -24.16
CA GLU A 104 -16.47 -4.60 -24.34
C GLU A 104 -15.31 -4.76 -23.34
N GLU A 105 -14.47 -3.75 -23.19
CA GLU A 105 -13.38 -3.73 -22.20
C GLU A 105 -13.92 -3.84 -20.77
N LEU A 106 -15.03 -3.14 -20.48
CA LEU A 106 -15.70 -3.20 -19.19
C LEU A 106 -16.25 -4.61 -18.91
N ARG A 107 -16.87 -5.25 -19.90
CA ARG A 107 -17.32 -6.65 -19.79
C ARG A 107 -16.15 -7.59 -19.48
N GLY A 108 -15.01 -7.39 -20.13
CA GLY A 108 -13.77 -8.14 -19.86
C GLY A 108 -13.26 -7.93 -18.43
N ALA A 109 -13.17 -6.68 -17.99
CA ALA A 109 -12.69 -6.31 -16.67
C ALA A 109 -13.53 -6.93 -15.53
N PHE A 110 -14.86 -6.82 -15.61
CA PHE A 110 -15.75 -7.42 -14.60
C PHE A 110 -15.68 -8.95 -14.59
N LYS A 111 -15.64 -9.60 -15.77
CA LYS A 111 -15.47 -11.05 -15.84
C LYS A 111 -14.16 -11.50 -15.19
N SER A 112 -13.05 -10.81 -15.49
CA SER A 112 -11.74 -11.12 -14.93
C SER A 112 -11.72 -10.99 -13.40
N GLN A 113 -12.27 -9.91 -12.82
CA GLN A 113 -12.31 -9.79 -11.37
C GLN A 113 -13.19 -10.85 -10.71
N ILE A 114 -14.37 -11.14 -11.27
CA ILE A 114 -15.25 -12.19 -10.74
C ILE A 114 -14.53 -13.55 -10.76
N SER A 115 -13.92 -13.94 -11.89
CA SER A 115 -13.15 -15.17 -12.00
C SER A 115 -12.00 -15.24 -10.98
N LYS A 116 -11.23 -14.16 -10.85
CA LYS A 116 -10.13 -14.07 -9.87
C LYS A 116 -10.59 -14.35 -8.43
N TYR A 117 -11.75 -13.85 -8.03
CA TYR A 117 -12.27 -14.09 -6.67
C TYR A 117 -12.92 -15.46 -6.52
N VAL A 118 -13.48 -16.04 -7.60
CA VAL A 118 -13.91 -17.43 -7.63
C VAL A 118 -12.72 -18.37 -7.45
N ASP A 119 -11.62 -18.14 -8.17
CA ASP A 119 -10.41 -18.98 -8.09
C ASP A 119 -9.72 -18.92 -6.72
N ARG A 120 -9.93 -17.83 -5.97
CA ARG A 120 -9.39 -17.65 -4.60
C ARG A 120 -10.25 -18.26 -3.51
N LEU A 121 -11.49 -18.63 -3.82
CA LEU A 121 -12.46 -19.11 -2.84
C LEU A 121 -11.94 -20.42 -2.21
N GLY A 122 -11.73 -20.39 -0.89
CA GLY A 122 -11.19 -21.54 -0.14
C GLY A 122 -9.66 -21.71 -0.22
N TYR A 123 -8.94 -20.81 -0.89
CA TYR A 123 -7.49 -20.93 -1.11
C TYR A 123 -6.65 -19.78 -0.56
N LYS A 124 -7.17 -18.55 -0.51
CA LYS A 124 -6.36 -17.37 -0.17
C LYS A 124 -6.85 -16.63 1.08
N ASP A 125 -7.98 -15.95 0.95
CA ASP A 125 -8.57 -15.14 2.00
C ASP A 125 -9.78 -15.86 2.62
N ASP A 126 -10.36 -15.26 3.67
CA ASP A 126 -11.62 -15.73 4.25
C ASP A 126 -12.72 -15.85 3.18
N GLU A 127 -13.36 -17.02 3.12
CA GLU A 127 -14.32 -17.35 2.06
C GLU A 127 -15.48 -16.36 1.99
N ILE A 128 -15.96 -15.88 3.14
CA ILE A 128 -17.04 -14.89 3.20
C ILE A 128 -16.58 -13.55 2.61
N LYS A 129 -15.34 -13.12 2.88
CA LYS A 129 -14.78 -11.90 2.27
C LYS A 129 -14.67 -12.02 0.75
N GLU A 130 -14.24 -13.15 0.23
CA GLU A 130 -14.14 -13.35 -1.22
C GLU A 130 -15.52 -13.45 -1.89
N LEU A 131 -16.49 -14.12 -1.26
CA LEU A 131 -17.88 -14.13 -1.70
C LEU A 131 -18.48 -12.71 -1.72
N ASN A 132 -18.20 -11.89 -0.71
CA ASN A 132 -18.65 -10.50 -0.67
C ASN A 132 -18.05 -9.69 -1.84
N LYS A 133 -16.79 -9.94 -2.22
CA LYS A 133 -16.19 -9.30 -3.39
C LYS A 133 -16.88 -9.72 -4.69
N ILE A 134 -17.15 -11.02 -4.88
CA ILE A 134 -17.90 -11.52 -6.05
C ILE A 134 -19.27 -10.82 -6.15
N ILE A 135 -19.98 -10.73 -5.03
CA ILE A 135 -21.30 -10.08 -4.95
C ILE A 135 -21.21 -8.59 -5.33
N ASP A 136 -20.21 -7.87 -4.83
CA ASP A 136 -20.01 -6.45 -5.11
C ASP A 136 -19.79 -6.19 -6.61
N TYR A 137 -18.84 -6.91 -7.23
CA TYR A 137 -18.58 -6.79 -8.68
C TYR A 137 -19.81 -7.17 -9.52
N ALA A 138 -20.50 -8.26 -9.19
CA ALA A 138 -21.68 -8.69 -9.94
C ALA A 138 -22.84 -7.67 -9.82
N THR A 139 -23.05 -7.12 -8.63
CA THR A 139 -24.11 -6.14 -8.37
C THR A 139 -23.86 -4.84 -9.12
N ARG A 140 -22.64 -4.32 -9.05
CA ARG A 140 -22.27 -3.07 -9.75
C ARG A 140 -22.30 -3.22 -11.26
N TYR A 141 -21.85 -4.36 -11.80
CA TYR A 141 -21.95 -4.60 -13.25
C TYR A 141 -23.41 -4.63 -13.72
N LYS A 142 -24.28 -5.32 -12.97
CA LYS A 142 -25.72 -5.33 -13.23
C LYS A 142 -26.32 -3.92 -13.20
N GLN A 143 -25.95 -3.09 -12.23
CA GLN A 143 -26.41 -1.69 -12.16
C GLN A 143 -25.94 -0.87 -13.35
N HIS A 144 -24.67 -0.98 -13.74
CA HIS A 144 -24.14 -0.31 -14.92
C HIS A 144 -24.90 -0.69 -16.20
N LEU A 145 -25.15 -1.98 -16.42
CA LEU A 145 -25.94 -2.46 -17.56
C LEU A 145 -27.39 -1.96 -17.53
N LYS A 146 -28.01 -1.81 -16.35
CA LYS A 146 -29.34 -1.21 -16.25
C LYS A 146 -29.33 0.26 -16.65
N ASN A 147 -28.33 1.02 -16.21
CA ASN A 147 -28.22 2.45 -16.50
C ASN A 147 -27.95 2.72 -17.99
N LEU A 148 -27.28 1.81 -18.70
CA LEU A 148 -27.10 1.88 -20.16
C LEU A 148 -28.39 1.59 -20.95
N ASN A 149 -29.33 0.84 -20.36
CA ASN A 149 -30.57 0.40 -21.02
C ASN A 149 -31.82 1.17 -20.53
N SER A 150 -31.64 2.21 -19.71
CA SER A 150 -32.71 3.09 -19.20
C SER A 150 -32.66 4.43 -19.93
#